data_AF-A0A1Y1YXW0-F1
#
_entry.id   AF-A0A1Y1YXW0-F1
#
_cell.length_a   1.000
_cell.length_b   1.000
_cell.length_c   1.000
_cell.angle_alpha   90.00
_cell.angle_beta   90.00
_cell.angle_gamma   90.00
#
_symmetry.space_group_name_H-M   'P 1'
#
loop_
_entity.id
_entity.type
_entity.pdbx_description
1 polymer ?
#
loop_
_entity_poly.entity_id
_entity_poly.type
_entity_poly.pdbx_seq_one_letter_code
_entity_poly.pdbx_strand_id
1 'polypeptide(L)'
;MRKSGESDRESIIAYEKEIINSLTNLKDKSGRKISELFIELPSKEVYSDYYKIIKNPISFSIINNKIKRGEYPNLDNLYEDLKLMQENANTYNKKNSIVCKDAALLVV
;
A
#
# COMPACT_ATOMS: atom_id res chain seq x y z
N MET A 1 -0.82 -6.10 34.36
CA MET A 1 -0.26 -4.79 33.97
C MET A 1 0.26 -4.91 32.55
N ARG A 2 -0.35 -4.22 31.57
CA ARG A 2 0.24 -4.07 30.23
C ARG A 2 1.54 -3.28 30.37
N LYS A 3 2.61 -3.68 29.67
CA LYS A 3 3.88 -2.93 29.69
C LYS A 3 3.67 -1.63 28.91
N SER A 4 4.21 -0.50 29.37
CA SER A 4 3.94 0.83 28.77
C SER A 4 4.13 0.89 27.25
N GLY A 5 5.17 0.25 26.71
CA GLY A 5 5.42 0.19 25.26
C GLY A 5 4.43 -0.66 24.44
N GLU A 6 3.63 -1.50 25.08
CA GLU A 6 2.58 -2.30 24.43
C GLU A 6 1.36 -1.43 24.09
N SER A 7 1.03 -0.48 24.98
CA SER A 7 -0.02 0.52 24.74
C SER A 7 0.37 1.49 23.61
N ASP A 8 1.63 1.92 23.57
CA ASP A 8 2.12 2.82 22.53
C ASP A 8 2.09 2.14 21.15
N ARG A 9 2.46 0.85 21.07
CA ARG A 9 2.40 0.10 19.82
C ARG A 9 0.97 -0.10 19.33
N GLU A 10 0.03 -0.44 20.22
CA GLU A 10 -1.40 -0.55 19.87
C GLU A 10 -1.92 0.74 19.24
N SER A 11 -1.57 1.92 19.81
CA SER A 11 -1.92 3.23 19.25
C SER A 11 -1.30 3.48 17.88
N ILE A 12 -0.02 3.14 17.68
CA ILE A 12 0.64 3.29 16.37
C ILE A 12 -0.02 2.38 15.32
N ILE A 13 -0.33 1.13 15.66
CA ILE A 13 -1.03 0.20 14.75
C ILE A 13 -2.42 0.75 14.38
N ALA A 14 -3.14 1.34 15.34
CA ALA A 14 -4.43 1.97 15.07
C ALA A 14 -4.28 3.12 14.06
N TYR A 15 -3.26 3.96 14.25
CA TYR A 15 -2.98 5.07 13.34
C TYR A 15 -2.54 4.59 11.93
N GLU A 16 -1.68 3.57 11.84
CA GLU A 16 -1.32 2.92 10.57
C GLU A 16 -2.57 2.42 9.82
N LYS A 17 -3.53 1.81 10.53
CA LYS A 17 -4.81 1.36 9.95
C LYS A 17 -5.67 2.52 9.47
N GLU A 18 -5.73 3.63 10.21
CA GLU A 18 -6.50 4.82 9.81
C GLU A 18 -5.94 5.45 8.53
N ILE A 19 -4.61 5.51 8.39
CA ILE A 19 -3.94 5.96 7.17
C ILE A 19 -4.35 5.06 5.99
N ILE A 20 -4.19 3.75 6.12
CA ILE A 20 -4.52 2.81 5.02
C ILE A 20 -6.02 2.81 4.71
N ASN A 21 -6.89 2.92 5.70
CA ASN A 21 -8.33 3.03 5.48
C ASN A 21 -8.70 4.32 4.73
N SER A 22 -8.05 5.43 5.04
CA SER A 22 -8.22 6.70 4.33
C SER A 22 -7.81 6.57 2.86
N LEU A 23 -6.63 6.00 2.60
CA LEU A 23 -6.11 5.80 1.24
C LEU A 23 -6.97 4.84 0.41
N THR A 24 -7.43 3.74 0.99
CA THR A 24 -8.25 2.72 0.29
C THR A 24 -9.71 3.12 0.05
N ASN A 25 -10.15 4.22 0.67
CA ASN A 25 -11.46 4.82 0.45
C ASN A 25 -11.41 6.13 -0.34
N LEU A 26 -10.22 6.58 -0.74
CA LEU A 26 -10.06 7.76 -1.58
C LEU A 26 -10.76 7.54 -2.93
N LYS A 27 -11.61 8.50 -3.30
CA LYS A 27 -12.37 8.48 -4.54
C LYS A 27 -12.03 9.70 -5.38
N ASP A 28 -12.01 9.53 -6.70
CA ASP A 28 -11.94 10.65 -7.62
C ASP A 28 -13.31 11.36 -7.76
N LYS A 29 -13.36 12.42 -8.59
CA LYS A 29 -14.57 13.22 -8.81
C LYS A 29 -15.75 12.43 -9.37
N SER A 30 -15.51 11.27 -9.98
CA SER A 30 -16.55 10.37 -10.50
C SER A 30 -17.04 9.35 -9.46
N GLY A 31 -16.42 9.32 -8.28
CA GLY A 31 -16.70 8.33 -7.24
C GLY A 31 -15.94 7.01 -7.40
N ARG A 32 -15.08 6.88 -8.41
CA ARG A 32 -14.21 5.72 -8.62
C ARG A 32 -13.16 5.65 -7.52
N LYS A 33 -12.94 4.46 -6.96
CA LYS A 33 -11.89 4.21 -5.96
C LYS A 33 -10.51 4.24 -6.63
N ILE A 34 -9.63 5.11 -6.14
CA ILE A 34 -8.27 5.27 -6.68
C ILE A 34 -7.41 4.03 -6.37
N SER A 35 -7.66 3.40 -5.22
CA SER A 35 -6.90 2.25 -4.74
C SER A 35 -7.28 0.91 -5.39
N GLU A 36 -8.29 0.85 -6.26
CA GLU A 36 -8.89 -0.41 -6.72
C GLU A 36 -7.87 -1.40 -7.29
N LEU A 37 -6.96 -0.92 -8.16
CA LEU A 37 -5.91 -1.73 -8.78
C LEU A 37 -4.71 -2.01 -7.87
N PHE A 38 -4.73 -1.51 -6.64
CA PHE A 38 -3.64 -1.64 -5.66
C PHE A 38 -4.05 -2.50 -4.45
N ILE A 39 -5.30 -2.98 -4.40
CA ILE A 39 -5.79 -3.81 -3.29
C ILE A 39 -5.07 -5.16 -3.29
N GLU A 40 -5.08 -5.85 -4.42
CA GLU A 40 -4.46 -7.16 -4.60
C GLU A 40 -3.40 -7.13 -5.71
N LEU A 41 -2.41 -8.01 -5.61
CA LEU A 41 -1.42 -8.18 -6.68
C LEU A 41 -2.08 -8.84 -7.92
N PRO A 42 -1.57 -8.55 -9.13
CA PRO A 42 -1.99 -9.27 -10.33
C PRO A 42 -1.79 -10.79 -10.16
N SER A 43 -2.72 -11.60 -10.70
CA SER A 43 -2.57 -13.05 -10.69
C SER A 43 -1.26 -13.46 -11.35
N LYS A 44 -0.44 -14.27 -10.66
CA LYS A 44 0.85 -14.75 -11.16
C LYS A 44 0.71 -15.66 -12.37
N GLU A 45 -0.41 -16.36 -12.49
CA GLU A 45 -0.70 -17.23 -13.63
C GLU A 45 -1.00 -16.42 -14.90
N VAL A 46 -1.76 -15.32 -14.74
CA VAL A 46 -2.16 -14.46 -15.86
C VAL A 46 -1.06 -13.45 -16.23
N TYR A 47 -0.40 -12.88 -15.23
CA TYR A 47 0.61 -11.83 -15.36
C TYR A 47 1.98 -12.30 -14.89
N SER A 48 2.47 -13.39 -15.48
CA SER A 48 3.77 -13.96 -15.08
C SER A 48 4.95 -13.01 -15.34
N ASP A 49 4.84 -12.11 -16.31
CA ASP A 49 5.81 -11.08 -16.67
C ASP A 49 5.92 -9.98 -15.61
N TYR A 50 4.80 -9.62 -14.96
CA TYR A 50 4.81 -8.71 -13.81
C TYR A 50 5.83 -9.15 -12.76
N TYR A 51 5.83 -10.43 -12.40
CA TYR A 51 6.75 -11.00 -11.40
C TYR A 51 8.18 -11.21 -11.91
N LYS A 52 8.44 -11.06 -13.22
CA LYS A 52 9.80 -11.04 -13.79
C LYS A 52 10.38 -9.62 -13.78
N ILE A 53 9.53 -8.62 -13.95
CA ILE A 53 9.92 -7.20 -14.02
C ILE A 53 10.00 -6.61 -12.60
N ILE A 54 8.99 -6.87 -11.78
CA ILE A 54 8.86 -6.32 -10.42
C ILE A 54 9.54 -7.23 -9.41
N LYS A 55 10.61 -6.71 -8.81
CA LYS A 55 11.45 -7.45 -7.86
C LYS A 55 10.79 -7.67 -6.51
N ASN A 56 10.09 -6.65 -6.00
CA ASN A 56 9.44 -6.66 -4.69
C ASN A 56 7.94 -6.31 -4.85
N PRO A 57 7.08 -7.26 -5.27
CA PRO A 57 5.64 -7.03 -5.37
C PRO A 57 5.05 -6.61 -4.03
N ILE A 58 4.19 -5.58 -4.04
CA ILE A 58 3.48 -5.10 -2.86
C ILE A 58 2.07 -4.61 -3.24
N SER A 59 1.13 -4.75 -2.30
CA SER A 59 -0.26 -4.30 -2.41
C SER A 59 -0.78 -3.83 -1.06
N PHE A 60 -1.94 -3.16 -1.02
CA PHE A 60 -2.59 -2.80 0.24
C PHE A 60 -2.96 -4.03 1.10
N SER A 61 -3.29 -5.17 0.48
CA SER A 61 -3.54 -6.43 1.21
C SER A 61 -2.28 -6.89 1.97
N ILE A 62 -1.11 -6.83 1.32
CA ILE A 62 0.18 -7.13 1.95
C ILE A 62 0.49 -6.12 3.06
N ILE A 63 0.37 -4.82 2.79
CA ILE A 63 0.60 -3.75 3.77
C ILE A 63 -0.29 -3.93 5.00
N ASN A 64 -1.58 -4.21 4.81
CA ASN A 64 -2.52 -4.46 5.91
C ASN A 64 -2.12 -5.67 6.76
N ASN A 65 -1.59 -6.72 6.14
CA ASN A 65 -1.08 -7.88 6.86
C ASN A 65 0.18 -7.54 7.68
N LYS A 66 1.09 -6.72 7.14
CA LYS A 66 2.25 -6.20 7.87
C LYS A 66 1.84 -5.37 9.09
N ILE A 67 0.84 -4.49 8.96
CA ILE A 67 0.26 -3.71 10.07
C ILE A 67 -0.32 -4.63 11.15
N LYS A 68 -1.14 -5.62 10.76
CA LYS A 68 -1.75 -6.57 11.71
C LYS A 68 -0.72 -7.37 12.48
N ARG A 69 0.42 -7.70 11.87
CA ARG A 69 1.54 -8.41 12.49
C ARG A 69 2.49 -7.49 13.25
N GLY A 70 2.25 -6.17 13.24
CA GLY A 70 3.06 -5.18 13.93
C GLY A 70 4.44 -4.97 13.32
N GLU A 71 4.64 -5.31 12.04
CA GLU A 71 5.97 -5.40 11.40
C GLU A 71 6.61 -4.04 11.08
N TYR A 72 5.85 -2.95 11.11
CA TYR A 72 6.41 -1.60 10.97
C TYR A 72 6.92 -1.10 12.33
N PRO A 73 8.22 -0.84 12.50
CA PRO A 73 8.73 -0.28 13.76
C PRO A 73 8.37 1.21 13.91
N ASN A 74 8.09 1.90 12.81
CA ASN A 74 7.63 3.29 12.77
C ASN A 74 6.88 3.57 11.46
N LEU A 75 6.31 4.78 11.34
CA LEU A 75 5.55 5.21 10.18
C LEU A 75 6.39 5.37 8.91
N ASP A 76 7.69 5.64 9.03
CA ASP A 76 8.57 5.75 7.85
C ASP A 76 8.63 4.41 7.11
N ASN A 77 8.64 3.28 7.83
CA ASN A 77 8.62 1.97 7.18
C ASN A 77 7.30 1.65 6.47
N LEU A 78 6.16 2.17 6.97
CA LEU A 78 4.89 2.10 6.23
C LEU A 78 4.96 2.96 4.97
N TYR A 79 5.54 4.15 5.08
CA TYR A 79 5.69 5.08 3.97
C TYR A 79 6.59 4.55 2.85
N GLU A 80 7.70 3.89 3.19
CA GLU A 80 8.58 3.26 2.21
C GLU A 80 7.87 2.13 1.44
N ASP A 81 6.96 1.39 2.07
CA ASP A 81 6.14 0.38 1.38
C ASP A 81 5.11 1.03 0.43
N LEU A 82 4.53 2.18 0.79
CA LEU A 82 3.64 2.95 -0.09
C LEU A 82 4.41 3.51 -1.30
N LYS A 83 5.62 4.04 -1.08
CA LYS A 83 6.53 4.45 -2.16
C LYS A 83 6.90 3.29 -3.07
N LEU A 84 7.26 2.14 -2.51
CA LEU A 84 7.57 0.94 -3.30
C LEU A 84 6.38 0.54 -4.19
N MET A 85 5.15 0.64 -3.69
CA MET A 85 3.95 0.38 -4.48
C MET A 85 3.84 1.35 -5.66
N GLN A 86 4.15 2.63 -5.46
CA GLN A 86 4.18 3.64 -6.52
C GLN A 86 5.30 3.39 -7.54
N GLU A 87 6.50 3.05 -7.07
CA GLU A 87 7.65 2.71 -7.92
C GLU A 87 7.36 1.49 -8.79
N ASN A 88 6.75 0.45 -8.23
CA ASN A 88 6.32 -0.73 -8.96
C ASN A 88 5.28 -0.37 -10.04
N ALA A 89 4.32 0.49 -9.71
CA ALA A 89 3.33 0.96 -10.67
C ALA A 89 3.98 1.72 -11.84
N ASN A 90 4.93 2.60 -11.55
CA ASN A 90 5.68 3.37 -12.54
C ASN A 90 6.63 2.51 -13.39
N THR A 91 7.15 1.42 -12.83
CA THR A 91 8.05 0.49 -13.52
C THR A 91 7.28 -0.38 -14.50
N TYR A 92 6.12 -0.90 -14.10
CA TYR A 92 5.36 -1.86 -14.92
C TYR A 92 4.43 -1.17 -15.92
N ASN A 93 3.81 -0.06 -15.55
CA ASN A 93 2.78 0.58 -16.38
C ASN A 93 3.36 1.66 -17.30
N LYS A 94 2.64 1.96 -18.38
CA LYS A 94 3.02 3.04 -19.30
C LYS A 94 3.05 4.38 -18.57
N LYS A 95 4.05 5.20 -18.87
CA LYS A 95 4.16 6.58 -18.37
C LYS A 95 2.86 7.35 -18.61
N ASN A 96 2.42 8.13 -17.63
CA ASN A 96 1.17 8.90 -17.63
C ASN A 96 -0.14 8.08 -17.72
N SER A 97 -0.06 6.74 -17.58
CA SER A 97 -1.25 5.90 -17.43
C SER A 97 -2.05 6.30 -16.19
N ILE A 98 -3.34 5.93 -16.17
CA ILE A 98 -4.21 6.15 -15.02
C ILE A 98 -3.62 5.49 -13.76
N VAL A 99 -3.03 4.31 -13.89
CA VAL A 99 -2.41 3.58 -12.78
C VAL A 99 -1.24 4.35 -12.17
N CYS A 100 -0.34 4.91 -12.99
CA CYS A 100 0.76 5.75 -12.47
C CYS A 100 0.25 7.02 -11.79
N LYS A 101 -0.79 7.65 -12.34
CA LYS A 101 -1.41 8.85 -11.76
C LYS A 101 -2.09 8.55 -10.42
N ASP A 102 -2.86 7.47 -10.38
CA ASP A 102 -3.52 6.99 -9.16
C ASP A 102 -2.49 6.63 -8.09
N ALA A 103 -1.41 5.93 -8.45
CA ALA A 103 -0.32 5.60 -7.54
C ALA A 103 0.31 6.85 -6.89
N ALA A 104 0.47 7.94 -7.64
CA ALA A 104 0.99 9.20 -7.11
C ALA A 104 0.05 9.91 -6.14
N LEU A 105 -1.25 9.60 -6.17
CA LEU A 105 -2.21 10.13 -5.19
C LEU A 105 -2.29 9.28 -3.91
N LEU A 106 -1.72 8.07 -3.93
CA LEU A 106 -1.74 7.12 -2.82
C LEU A 106 -0.45 7.17 -1.97
N VAL A 107 0.52 7.99 -2.37
CA VAL A 107 1.72 8.32 -1.60
C VAL A 107 1.56 9.78 -1.17
N VAL A 108 1.50 10.00 0.14
CA VAL A 108 1.35 11.35 0.76
C VAL A 108 2.68 12.05 0.97
#